data_AF-A0A7Y4ZE98-F1
#
_entry.id   AF-A0A7Y4ZE98-F1
#
_cell.length_a   1.000
_cell.length_b   1.000
_cell.length_c   1.000
_cell.angle_alpha   90.00
_cell.angle_beta   90.00
_cell.angle_gamma   90.00
#
_symmetry.space_group_name_H-M   'P 1'
#
loop_
_entity.id
_entity.type
_entity.pdbx_description
1 polymer ?
#
loop_
_entity_poly.entity_id
_entity_poly.type
_entity_poly.pdbx_seq_one_letter_code
_entity_poly.pdbx_strand_id
1 'polypeptide(L)'
;MPVPYWRLSGFYLCYFATLGAFIPYWSLYLKENGFNPAEIGQLSALLVGTKIIAPNLWGWIADHSRKNLRIIRWTSFFAALLFAGFLAIHNYMEFAWLTIGFSFFWNAPLPLYEATTLAHLQVDSHRYSRIRLWGSVGFILTVVGVGKLLDSQPILLLPVMITALLALTWLTTLATPESLSVSHAHSPIRLASIIKKPEVIAFLLVYILIQFAHAPYYVFYSIYLKQHLYSTTTTGLLWSLGVIAEIALFLFMKALLKRYSLRGILL
;
A
#
# COMPACT_ATOMS: atom_id res chain seq x y z
N MET A 1 -7.68 -27.92 -0.31
CA MET A 1 -7.94 -27.32 -1.65
C MET A 1 -6.62 -26.78 -2.20
N PRO A 2 -6.35 -26.86 -3.52
CA PRO A 2 -5.14 -26.31 -4.09
C PRO A 2 -5.07 -24.80 -3.85
N VAL A 3 -3.89 -24.29 -3.49
CA VAL A 3 -3.65 -22.86 -3.27
C VAL A 3 -4.02 -22.08 -4.55
N PRO A 4 -4.93 -21.09 -4.49
CA PRO A 4 -5.36 -20.31 -5.65
C PRO A 4 -4.29 -19.28 -6.08
N TYR A 5 -3.09 -19.75 -6.45
CA TYR A 5 -1.89 -18.95 -6.67
C TYR A 5 -2.10 -17.73 -7.57
N TRP A 6 -2.71 -17.92 -8.74
CA TRP A 6 -2.91 -16.84 -9.71
C TRP A 6 -3.93 -15.79 -9.25
N ARG A 7 -4.96 -16.21 -8.51
CA ARG A 7 -5.99 -15.30 -8.00
C ARG A 7 -5.42 -14.43 -6.87
N LEU A 8 -4.64 -15.05 -5.98
CA LEU A 8 -3.92 -14.34 -4.93
C LEU A 8 -2.89 -13.36 -5.52
N SER A 9 -2.09 -13.83 -6.48
CA SER A 9 -1.07 -13.01 -7.16
C SER A 9 -1.69 -11.85 -7.94
N GLY A 10 -2.86 -12.05 -8.56
CA GLY A 10 -3.58 -11.02 -9.31
C GLY A 10 -3.98 -9.83 -8.43
N PHE A 11 -4.44 -10.08 -7.20
CA PHE A 11 -4.71 -8.98 -6.26
C PHE A 11 -3.45 -8.20 -5.91
N TYR A 12 -2.35 -8.89 -5.56
CA TYR A 12 -1.08 -8.21 -5.26
C TYR A 12 -0.61 -7.37 -6.46
N LEU A 13 -0.66 -7.93 -7.67
CA LEU A 13 -0.31 -7.21 -8.89
C LEU A 13 -1.12 -5.92 -9.03
N CYS A 14 -2.45 -5.99 -8.93
CA CYS A 14 -3.32 -4.83 -9.15
C CYS A 14 -3.23 -3.81 -8.01
N TYR A 15 -3.16 -4.26 -6.76
CA TYR A 15 -3.06 -3.38 -5.60
C TYR A 15 -1.75 -2.60 -5.62
N PHE A 16 -0.62 -3.28 -5.88
CA PHE A 16 0.68 -2.60 -5.96
C PHE A 16 0.86 -1.82 -7.27
N ALA A 17 0.19 -2.20 -8.36
CA ALA A 17 0.06 -1.34 -9.54
C ALA A 17 -0.61 -0.01 -9.17
N THR A 18 -1.73 -0.03 -8.43
CA THR A 18 -2.36 1.19 -7.91
C THR A 18 -1.38 2.02 -7.08
N LEU A 19 -0.59 1.40 -6.20
CA LEU A 19 0.45 2.11 -5.44
C LEU A 19 1.55 2.71 -6.34
N GLY A 20 1.94 2.02 -7.41
CA GLY A 20 2.93 2.49 -8.39
C GLY A 20 2.44 3.69 -9.20
N ALA A 21 1.14 3.81 -9.43
CA ALA A 21 0.54 5.02 -10.01
C ALA A 21 0.35 6.12 -8.95
N PHE A 22 -0.03 5.76 -7.72
CA PHE A 22 -0.39 6.71 -6.67
C PHE A 22 0.84 7.37 -6.02
N ILE A 23 1.75 6.59 -5.42
CA ILE A 23 2.84 7.12 -4.58
C ILE A 23 3.72 8.12 -5.34
N PRO A 24 4.19 7.83 -6.56
CA PRO A 24 5.13 8.70 -7.27
C PRO A 24 4.48 9.95 -7.86
N TYR A 25 3.19 9.91 -8.18
CA TYR A 25 2.56 10.92 -9.04
C TYR A 25 1.43 11.69 -8.35
N TRP A 26 0.89 11.22 -7.23
CA TRP A 26 -0.24 11.87 -6.57
C TRP A 26 0.10 13.27 -6.05
N SER A 27 1.28 13.46 -5.44
CA SER A 27 1.69 14.79 -4.97
C SER A 27 1.97 15.77 -6.11
N LEU A 28 2.44 15.28 -7.26
CA LEU A 28 2.54 16.07 -8.49
C LEU A 28 1.15 16.49 -9.00
N TYR A 29 0.18 15.58 -8.97
CA TYR A 29 -1.21 15.89 -9.33
C TYR A 29 -1.81 16.96 -8.42
N LEU A 30 -1.63 16.85 -7.10
CA LEU A 30 -2.11 17.86 -6.15
C LEU A 30 -1.46 19.23 -6.41
N LYS A 31 -0.15 19.25 -6.69
CA LYS A 31 0.55 20.49 -7.05
C LYS A 31 0.02 21.11 -8.34
N GLU A 32 -0.28 20.31 -9.36
CA GLU A 32 -0.86 20.80 -10.62
C GLU A 32 -2.27 21.37 -10.43
N ASN A 33 -3.04 20.84 -9.46
CA ASN A 33 -4.33 21.40 -9.05
C ASN A 33 -4.21 22.71 -8.24
N GLY A 34 -3.00 23.25 -8.08
CA GLY A 34 -2.75 24.53 -7.42
C GLY A 34 -2.60 24.46 -5.91
N PHE A 35 -2.59 23.27 -5.30
CA PHE A 35 -2.38 23.15 -3.86
C PHE A 35 -0.95 23.50 -3.47
N ASN A 36 -0.83 24.27 -2.39
CA ASN A 36 0.47 24.66 -1.86
C ASN A 36 1.14 23.49 -1.09
N PRO A 37 2.46 23.56 -0.80
CA PRO A 37 3.16 22.46 -0.13
C PRO A 37 2.58 22.06 1.23
N ALA A 38 2.03 23.02 2.01
CA ALA A 38 1.42 22.72 3.30
C ALA A 38 0.12 21.93 3.13
N GLU A 39 -0.73 22.28 2.17
CA GLU A 39 -1.96 21.56 1.82
C GLU A 39 -1.66 20.14 1.32
N ILE A 40 -0.65 19.97 0.46
CA ILE A 40 -0.21 18.64 0.00
C ILE A 40 0.25 17.78 1.19
N GLY A 41 1.00 18.37 2.12
CA GLY A 41 1.42 17.73 3.35
C GLY A 41 0.24 17.31 4.23
N GLN A 42 -0.76 18.19 4.40
CA GLN A 42 -1.98 17.91 5.16
C GLN A 42 -2.80 16.78 4.53
N LEU A 43 -3.06 16.82 3.22
CA LEU A 43 -3.78 15.75 2.51
C LEU A 43 -3.04 14.42 2.61
N SER A 44 -1.72 14.44 2.48
CA SER A 44 -0.88 13.23 2.65
C SER A 44 -0.95 12.71 4.10
N ALA A 45 -0.98 13.62 5.08
CA ALA A 45 -1.12 13.26 6.49
C ALA A 45 -2.52 12.66 6.79
N LEU A 46 -3.60 13.18 6.19
CA LEU A 46 -4.94 12.60 6.30
C LEU A 46 -4.98 11.17 5.76
N LEU A 47 -4.35 10.93 4.61
CA LEU A 47 -4.26 9.61 3.98
C LEU A 47 -3.57 8.58 4.90
N VAL A 48 -2.48 8.98 5.55
CA VAL A 48 -1.73 8.10 6.47
C VAL A 48 -2.40 8.03 7.85
N GLY A 49 -3.02 9.11 8.32
CA GLY A 49 -3.67 9.19 9.62
C GLY A 49 -4.80 8.18 9.79
N THR A 50 -5.58 7.92 8.74
CA THR A 50 -6.62 6.89 8.78
C THR A 50 -6.05 5.47 8.95
N LYS A 51 -4.76 5.21 8.63
CA LYS A 51 -4.10 3.92 8.89
C LYS A 51 -4.04 3.55 10.37
N ILE A 52 -4.17 4.52 11.28
CA ILE A 52 -4.18 4.26 12.73
C ILE A 52 -5.46 3.52 13.11
N ILE A 53 -6.59 3.86 12.49
CA ILE A 53 -7.92 3.39 12.88
C ILE A 53 -8.42 2.29 11.94
N ALA A 54 -8.34 2.51 10.63
CA ALA A 54 -9.00 1.67 9.63
C ALA A 54 -8.57 0.19 9.68
N PRO A 55 -7.28 -0.18 9.56
CA PRO A 55 -6.85 -1.57 9.60
C PRO A 55 -7.27 -2.30 10.89
N ASN A 56 -7.19 -1.63 12.04
CA ASN A 56 -7.55 -2.22 13.33
C ASN A 56 -9.07 -2.46 13.43
N LEU A 57 -9.88 -1.48 13.03
CA LEU A 57 -11.33 -1.60 13.03
C LEU A 57 -11.80 -2.67 12.05
N TRP A 58 -11.34 -2.62 10.80
CA TRP A 58 -11.73 -3.59 9.78
C TRP A 58 -11.21 -5.00 10.08
N GLY A 59 -10.03 -5.12 10.70
CA GLY A 59 -9.49 -6.37 11.25
C GLY A 59 -10.41 -6.97 12.31
N TRP A 60 -10.81 -6.17 13.30
CA TRP A 60 -11.74 -6.60 14.34
C TRP A 60 -13.10 -7.03 13.76
N ILE A 61 -13.67 -6.27 12.80
CA ILE A 61 -14.92 -6.63 12.12
C ILE A 61 -14.75 -7.94 11.33
N ALA A 62 -13.60 -8.14 10.68
CA ALA A 62 -13.29 -9.35 9.91
C ALA A 62 -13.22 -10.59 10.79
N ASP A 63 -12.51 -10.49 11.91
CA ASP A 63 -12.37 -11.59 12.86
C ASP A 63 -13.73 -11.98 13.47
N HIS A 64 -14.58 -11.01 13.81
CA HIS A 64 -15.91 -11.27 14.40
C HIS A 64 -16.92 -11.81 13.39
N SER A 65 -16.87 -11.34 12.14
CA SER A 65 -17.78 -11.79 11.10
C SER A 65 -17.37 -13.11 10.44
N ARG A 66 -16.11 -13.55 10.65
CA ARG A 66 -15.45 -14.70 9.98
C ARG A 66 -15.54 -14.65 8.44
N LYS A 67 -15.68 -13.45 7.87
CA LYS A 67 -15.87 -13.22 6.43
C LYS A 67 -14.87 -12.20 5.90
N ASN A 68 -13.58 -12.47 6.09
CA ASN A 68 -12.47 -11.56 5.74
C ASN A 68 -12.54 -11.10 4.28
N LEU A 69 -12.78 -12.01 3.33
CA LEU A 69 -12.91 -11.64 1.92
C LEU A 69 -14.12 -10.76 1.62
N ARG A 70 -15.24 -10.95 2.31
CA ARG A 70 -16.42 -10.11 2.10
C ARG A 70 -16.11 -8.67 2.48
N ILE A 71 -15.40 -8.46 3.58
CA ILE A 71 -14.97 -7.12 4.01
C ILE A 71 -13.97 -6.54 3.02
N ILE A 72 -12.98 -7.32 2.56
CA ILE A 72 -12.04 -6.86 1.53
C ILE A 72 -12.76 -6.42 0.26
N ARG A 73 -13.79 -7.15 -0.18
CA ARG A 73 -14.59 -6.79 -1.36
C ARG A 73 -15.31 -5.45 -1.15
N TRP A 74 -15.95 -5.26 0.00
CA TRP A 74 -16.64 -4.02 0.34
C TRP A 74 -15.68 -2.84 0.46
N THR A 75 -14.58 -2.99 1.20
CA THR A 75 -13.60 -1.92 1.40
C THR A 75 -12.90 -1.57 0.08
N SER A 76 -12.57 -2.55 -0.75
CA SER A 76 -11.99 -2.29 -2.09
C SER A 76 -12.98 -1.59 -3.02
N PHE A 77 -14.28 -1.98 -2.98
CA PHE A 77 -15.33 -1.33 -3.76
C PHE A 77 -15.50 0.14 -3.36
N PHE A 78 -15.68 0.42 -2.06
CA PHE A 78 -15.85 1.78 -1.57
C PHE A 78 -14.60 2.63 -1.76
N ALA A 79 -13.40 2.05 -1.66
CA ALA A 79 -12.18 2.75 -2.01
C ALA A 79 -12.17 3.17 -3.49
N ALA A 80 -12.50 2.27 -4.42
CA ALA A 80 -12.59 2.60 -5.84
C ALA A 80 -13.66 3.67 -6.13
N LEU A 81 -14.84 3.53 -5.52
CA LEU A 81 -15.97 4.45 -5.69
C LEU A 81 -15.65 5.85 -5.18
N LEU A 82 -15.13 5.96 -3.96
CA LEU A 82 -14.80 7.26 -3.37
C LEU A 82 -13.62 7.92 -4.09
N PHE A 83 -12.65 7.13 -4.55
CA PHE A 83 -11.53 7.66 -5.32
C PHE A 83 -11.99 8.24 -6.67
N ALA A 84 -12.99 7.65 -7.31
CA ALA A 84 -13.60 8.21 -8.52
C ALA A 84 -14.18 9.61 -8.29
N GLY A 85 -14.52 9.96 -7.05
CA GLY A 85 -14.95 11.31 -6.67
C GLY A 85 -13.90 12.39 -6.97
N PHE A 86 -12.60 12.06 -6.97
CA PHE A 86 -11.51 12.99 -7.33
C PHE A 86 -11.61 13.51 -8.78
N LEU A 87 -12.43 12.89 -9.63
CA LEU A 87 -12.66 13.31 -11.02
C LEU A 87 -13.59 14.52 -11.14
N ALA A 88 -14.39 14.81 -10.12
CA ALA A 88 -15.44 15.84 -10.18
C ALA A 88 -15.18 17.03 -9.25
N ILE A 89 -14.19 16.94 -8.36
CA ILE A 89 -13.94 17.92 -7.29
C ILE A 89 -12.77 18.84 -7.62
N HIS A 90 -12.82 20.05 -7.07
CA HIS A 90 -11.82 21.08 -7.37
C HIS A 90 -11.38 21.86 -6.13
N ASN A 91 -12.11 21.78 -5.01
CA ASN A 91 -11.79 22.55 -3.81
C ASN A 91 -11.06 21.70 -2.73
N TYR A 92 -10.26 22.37 -1.90
CA TYR A 92 -9.46 21.71 -0.86
C TYR A 92 -10.30 20.86 0.11
N MET A 93 -11.46 21.37 0.53
CA MET A 93 -12.27 20.71 1.55
C MET A 93 -12.89 19.41 1.02
N GLU A 94 -13.34 19.38 -0.24
CA GLU A 94 -13.77 18.17 -0.94
C GLU A 94 -12.62 17.18 -1.04
N PHE A 95 -11.41 17.64 -1.42
CA PHE A 95 -10.22 16.81 -1.47
C PHE A 95 -9.91 16.18 -0.10
N ALA A 96 -10.01 16.95 0.99
CA ALA A 96 -9.77 16.47 2.34
C ALA A 96 -10.79 15.40 2.76
N TRP A 97 -12.10 15.67 2.58
CA TRP A 97 -13.15 14.72 2.94
C TRP A 97 -13.09 13.44 2.11
N LEU A 98 -12.87 13.55 0.80
CA LEU A 98 -12.68 12.38 -0.04
C LEU A 98 -11.41 11.62 0.31
N THR A 99 -10.31 12.29 0.66
CA THR A 99 -9.08 11.63 1.13
C THR A 99 -9.33 10.81 2.39
N ILE A 100 -10.05 11.36 3.38
CA ILE A 100 -10.41 10.65 4.61
C ILE A 100 -11.30 9.45 4.29
N GLY A 101 -12.38 9.66 3.52
CA GLY A 101 -13.30 8.59 3.13
C GLY A 101 -12.59 7.48 2.37
N PHE A 102 -11.92 7.81 1.26
CA PHE A 102 -11.14 6.86 0.46
C PHE A 102 -10.13 6.09 1.31
N SER A 103 -9.29 6.79 2.09
CA SER A 103 -8.20 6.16 2.83
C SER A 103 -8.68 5.24 3.96
N PHE A 104 -9.81 5.58 4.58
CA PHE A 104 -10.46 4.73 5.58
C PHE A 104 -10.83 3.34 5.03
N PHE A 105 -11.23 3.26 3.76
CA PHE A 105 -11.49 1.98 3.09
C PHE A 105 -10.22 1.39 2.47
N TRP A 106 -9.36 2.20 1.83
CA TRP A 106 -8.18 1.73 1.09
C TRP A 106 -7.08 1.10 1.96
N ASN A 107 -6.99 1.51 3.22
CA ASN A 107 -5.95 1.03 4.13
C ASN A 107 -6.23 -0.38 4.71
N ALA A 108 -7.45 -0.91 4.55
CA ALA A 108 -7.84 -2.21 5.10
C ALA A 108 -7.59 -3.44 4.19
N PRO A 109 -7.79 -3.38 2.86
CA PRO A 109 -7.63 -4.53 1.97
C PRO A 109 -6.29 -5.27 2.11
N LEU A 110 -5.16 -4.55 2.09
CA LEU A 110 -3.84 -5.19 2.09
C LEU A 110 -3.58 -6.09 3.30
N PRO A 111 -3.68 -5.62 4.57
CA PRO A 111 -3.40 -6.47 5.73
C PRO A 111 -4.39 -7.64 5.83
N LEU A 112 -5.67 -7.43 5.53
CA LEU A 112 -6.68 -8.49 5.51
C LEU A 112 -6.40 -9.53 4.43
N TYR A 113 -5.92 -9.09 3.26
CA TYR A 113 -5.58 -9.98 2.15
C TYR A 113 -4.29 -10.76 2.43
N GLU A 114 -3.31 -10.16 3.09
CA GLU A 114 -2.11 -10.87 3.58
C GLU A 114 -2.49 -11.98 4.56
N ALA A 115 -3.34 -11.68 5.55
CA ALA A 115 -3.85 -12.69 6.48
C ALA A 115 -4.59 -13.82 5.74
N THR A 116 -5.43 -13.48 4.75
CA THR A 116 -6.15 -14.45 3.91
C THR A 116 -5.21 -15.29 3.05
N THR A 117 -4.14 -14.70 2.52
CA THR A 117 -3.13 -15.37 1.71
C THR A 117 -2.35 -16.38 2.56
N LEU A 118 -1.92 -15.98 3.76
CA LEU A 118 -1.24 -16.87 4.69
C LEU A 118 -2.16 -18.00 5.17
N ALA A 119 -3.45 -17.73 5.39
CA ALA A 119 -4.44 -18.75 5.73
C ALA A 119 -4.61 -19.82 4.63
N HIS A 120 -4.48 -19.45 3.35
CA HIS A 120 -4.47 -20.40 2.23
C HIS A 120 -3.18 -21.22 2.14
N LEU A 121 -2.04 -20.65 2.55
CA LEU A 121 -0.74 -21.31 2.46
C LEU A 121 -0.46 -22.26 3.63
N GLN A 122 -0.91 -21.95 4.85
CA GLN A 122 -0.67 -22.74 6.07
C GLN A 122 0.81 -23.21 6.18
N VAL A 123 1.07 -24.49 5.91
CA VAL A 123 2.41 -25.14 5.99
C VAL A 123 3.35 -24.67 4.87
N ASP A 124 2.80 -24.20 3.75
CA ASP A 124 3.52 -23.74 2.56
C ASP A 124 3.89 -22.24 2.60
N SER A 125 4.11 -21.68 3.79
CA SER A 125 4.37 -20.23 3.98
C SER A 125 5.56 -19.71 3.15
N HIS A 126 6.52 -20.56 2.81
CA HIS A 126 7.64 -20.22 1.91
C HIS A 126 7.20 -19.78 0.51
N ARG A 127 6.00 -20.19 0.03
CA ARG A 127 5.44 -19.78 -1.28
C ARG A 127 4.86 -18.37 -1.27
N TYR A 128 4.68 -17.76 -0.10
CA TYR A 128 4.20 -16.39 0.05
C TYR A 128 5.03 -15.39 -0.74
N SER A 129 6.35 -15.52 -0.69
CA SER A 129 7.28 -14.65 -1.42
C SER A 129 7.03 -14.67 -2.94
N ARG A 130 6.71 -15.83 -3.51
CA ARG A 130 6.38 -15.99 -4.93
C ARG A 130 5.03 -15.37 -5.32
N ILE A 131 4.08 -15.31 -4.38
CA ILE A 131 2.79 -14.63 -4.59
C ILE A 131 3.01 -13.12 -4.50
N ARG A 132 3.72 -12.65 -3.46
CA ARG A 132 4.00 -11.24 -3.22
C ARG A 132 4.87 -10.58 -4.30
N LEU A 133 5.77 -11.34 -4.94
CA LEU A 133 6.63 -10.86 -6.01
C LEU A 133 5.85 -10.21 -7.16
N TRP A 134 4.64 -10.69 -7.46
CA TRP A 134 3.76 -10.08 -8.45
C TRP A 134 3.34 -8.65 -8.09
N GLY A 135 3.31 -8.31 -6.80
CA GLY A 135 3.14 -6.94 -6.34
C GLY A 135 4.27 -6.03 -6.79
N SER A 136 5.52 -6.43 -6.61
CA SER A 136 6.67 -5.65 -7.09
C SER A 136 6.68 -5.49 -8.61
N VAL A 137 6.32 -6.55 -9.35
CA VAL A 137 6.15 -6.48 -10.80
C VAL A 137 5.06 -5.48 -11.19
N GLY A 138 3.90 -5.53 -10.53
CA GLY A 138 2.80 -4.58 -10.73
C GLY A 138 3.24 -3.14 -10.46
N PHE A 139 3.92 -2.90 -9.35
CA PHE A 139 4.45 -1.58 -9.00
C PHE A 139 5.38 -1.04 -10.09
N ILE A 140 6.42 -1.80 -10.49
CA ILE A 140 7.44 -1.37 -11.45
C ILE A 140 6.82 -1.11 -12.83
N LEU A 141 5.97 -2.02 -13.32
CA LEU A 141 5.32 -1.86 -14.62
C LEU A 141 4.44 -0.61 -14.64
N THR A 142 3.68 -0.38 -13.57
CA THR A 142 2.77 0.76 -13.51
C THR A 142 3.53 2.06 -13.30
N VAL A 143 4.50 2.15 -12.39
CA VAL A 143 5.22 3.41 -12.18
C VAL A 143 5.95 3.85 -13.46
N VAL A 144 6.61 2.94 -14.17
CA VAL A 144 7.28 3.27 -15.44
C VAL A 144 6.26 3.56 -16.54
N GLY A 145 5.20 2.76 -16.66
CA GLY A 145 4.16 2.93 -17.69
C GLY A 145 3.36 4.22 -17.53
N VAL A 146 2.94 4.56 -16.30
CA VAL A 146 2.27 5.82 -15.98
C VAL A 146 3.22 6.99 -16.19
N GLY A 147 4.47 6.90 -15.73
CA GLY A 147 5.47 7.93 -16.00
C GLY A 147 5.65 8.20 -17.50
N LYS A 148 5.75 7.16 -18.32
CA LYS A 148 5.84 7.33 -19.77
C LYS A 148 4.61 7.97 -20.38
N LEU A 149 3.41 7.59 -19.92
CA LEU A 149 2.17 8.18 -20.43
C LEU A 149 2.08 9.67 -20.06
N LEU A 150 2.40 10.02 -18.81
CA LEU A 150 2.36 11.39 -18.27
C LEU A 150 3.42 12.33 -18.85
N ASP A 151 4.45 11.81 -19.54
CA ASP A 151 5.36 12.67 -20.31
C ASP A 151 4.68 13.28 -21.55
N SER A 152 3.62 12.63 -22.05
CA SER A 152 2.88 13.05 -23.26
C SER A 152 1.44 13.47 -23.02
N GLN A 153 0.87 13.10 -21.86
CA GLN A 153 -0.52 13.33 -21.50
C GLN A 153 -0.61 14.21 -20.24
N PRO A 154 -1.69 14.98 -20.07
CA PRO A 154 -1.86 15.80 -18.89
C PRO A 154 -1.95 14.93 -17.62
N ILE A 155 -1.36 15.41 -16.52
CA ILE A 155 -1.44 14.72 -15.22
C ILE A 155 -2.86 14.62 -14.68
N LEU A 156 -3.81 15.40 -15.21
CA LEU A 156 -5.24 15.28 -14.92
C LEU A 156 -5.82 13.91 -15.31
N LEU A 157 -5.14 13.12 -16.14
CA LEU A 157 -5.54 11.73 -16.43
C LEU A 157 -5.23 10.77 -15.26
N LEU A 158 -4.35 11.15 -14.33
CA LEU A 158 -3.88 10.28 -13.25
C LEU A 158 -5.02 9.72 -12.37
N PRO A 159 -6.01 10.51 -11.90
CA PRO A 159 -7.09 9.96 -11.10
C PRO A 159 -7.95 8.96 -11.87
N VAL A 160 -8.12 9.11 -13.20
CA VAL A 160 -8.82 8.12 -14.04
C VAL A 160 -8.07 6.80 -14.03
N MET A 161 -6.75 6.84 -14.21
CA MET A 161 -5.89 5.66 -14.22
C MET A 161 -5.91 4.95 -12.88
N ILE A 162 -5.78 5.69 -11.77
CA ILE A 162 -5.83 5.13 -10.43
C ILE A 162 -7.21 4.54 -10.14
N THR A 163 -8.30 5.22 -10.53
CA THR A 163 -9.67 4.68 -10.40
C THR A 163 -9.83 3.36 -11.16
N ALA A 164 -9.30 3.26 -12.38
CA ALA A 164 -9.33 2.03 -13.17
C ALA A 164 -8.53 0.89 -12.50
N LEU A 165 -7.36 1.18 -11.94
CA LEU A 165 -6.54 0.20 -11.20
C LEU A 165 -7.20 -0.23 -9.89
N LEU A 166 -7.88 0.69 -9.19
CA LEU A 166 -8.69 0.39 -8.01
C LEU A 166 -9.88 -0.51 -8.35
N ALA A 167 -10.59 -0.23 -9.44
CA ALA A 167 -11.66 -1.07 -9.93
C ALA A 167 -11.16 -2.47 -10.31
N LEU A 168 -10.02 -2.56 -11.00
CA LEU A 168 -9.38 -3.83 -11.32
C LEU A 168 -8.98 -4.61 -10.05
N THR A 169 -8.41 -3.91 -9.07
CA THR A 169 -8.09 -4.49 -7.76
C THR A 169 -9.35 -5.06 -7.11
N TRP A 170 -10.46 -4.32 -7.08
CA TRP A 170 -11.74 -4.83 -6.59
C TRP A 170 -12.22 -6.07 -7.35
N LEU A 171 -12.14 -6.09 -8.69
CA LEU A 171 -12.52 -7.26 -9.49
C LEU A 171 -11.71 -8.53 -9.11
N THR A 172 -10.41 -8.39 -8.84
CA THR A 172 -9.59 -9.54 -8.38
C THR A 172 -10.05 -10.10 -7.03
N THR A 173 -10.61 -9.27 -6.15
CA THR A 173 -11.17 -9.72 -4.86
C THR A 173 -12.44 -10.55 -5.04
N LEU A 174 -13.21 -10.32 -6.10
CA LEU A 174 -14.40 -11.11 -6.44
C LEU A 174 -14.01 -12.52 -6.93
N ALA A 175 -12.92 -12.61 -7.68
CA ALA A 175 -12.40 -13.88 -8.20
C ALA A 175 -11.74 -14.76 -7.12
N THR A 176 -11.25 -14.15 -6.04
CA THR A 176 -10.54 -14.87 -4.95
C THR A 176 -11.52 -15.75 -4.16
N PRO A 177 -11.26 -17.08 -4.03
CA PRO A 177 -12.13 -17.98 -3.28
C PRO A 177 -11.96 -17.78 -1.78
N GLU A 178 -13.02 -17.99 -1.02
CA GLU A 178 -13.03 -17.85 0.44
C GLU A 178 -12.12 -18.91 1.09
N SER A 179 -11.17 -18.48 1.92
CA SER A 179 -10.44 -19.40 2.79
C SER A 179 -11.35 -19.81 3.93
N LEU A 180 -11.29 -21.09 4.32
CA LEU A 180 -11.78 -21.50 5.63
C LEU A 180 -11.05 -20.68 6.69
N SER A 181 -11.78 -19.86 7.46
CA SER A 181 -11.20 -19.09 8.55
C SER A 181 -10.57 -20.08 9.54
N VAL A 182 -9.25 -20.11 9.65
CA VAL A 182 -8.60 -20.85 10.73
C VAL A 182 -8.88 -20.04 11.99
N SER A 183 -9.82 -20.52 12.81
CA SER A 183 -10.08 -19.96 14.13
C SER A 183 -8.82 -20.14 14.97
N HIS A 184 -7.96 -19.13 15.02
CA HIS A 184 -6.92 -19.09 16.04
C HIS A 184 -7.63 -18.92 17.38
N ALA A 185 -7.51 -19.91 18.26
CA ALA A 185 -7.92 -19.76 19.65
C ALA A 185 -7.25 -18.48 20.18
N HIS A 186 -8.05 -17.47 20.53
CA HIS A 186 -7.55 -16.24 21.11
C HIS A 186 -6.90 -16.58 22.43
N SER A 187 -5.58 -16.73 22.42
CA SER A 187 -4.80 -16.65 23.65
C SER A 187 -4.99 -15.21 24.17
N PRO A 188 -5.37 -15.01 25.44
CA PRO A 188 -5.73 -13.70 25.99
C PRO A 188 -4.48 -12.86 26.28
N ILE A 189 -3.54 -12.81 25.34
CA ILE A 189 -2.37 -11.96 25.45
C ILE A 189 -2.85 -10.54 25.25
N ARG A 190 -2.90 -9.77 26.34
CA ARG A 190 -3.25 -8.35 26.30
C ARG A 190 -2.20 -7.61 25.46
N LEU A 191 -2.59 -7.01 24.34
CA LEU A 191 -1.70 -6.22 23.48
C LEU A 191 -0.86 -5.19 24.27
N ALA A 192 -1.46 -4.59 25.31
CA ALA A 192 -0.79 -3.66 26.21
C ALA A 192 0.42 -4.26 26.95
N SER A 193 0.43 -5.56 27.27
CA SER A 193 1.58 -6.19 27.93
C SER A 193 2.74 -6.43 26.97
N ILE A 194 2.49 -6.52 25.66
CA ILE A 194 3.53 -6.63 24.63
C ILE A 194 4.13 -5.24 24.36
N ILE A 195 3.30 -4.22 24.18
CA ILE A 195 3.74 -2.86 23.85
C ILE A 195 4.61 -2.25 24.96
N LYS A 196 4.35 -2.62 26.23
CA LYS A 196 5.12 -2.12 27.38
C LYS A 196 6.51 -2.72 27.54
N LYS A 197 6.89 -3.72 26.73
CA LYS A 197 8.24 -4.29 26.76
C LYS A 197 9.26 -3.27 26.25
N PRO A 198 10.38 -3.04 26.94
CA PRO A 198 11.35 -2.00 26.57
C PRO A 198 11.92 -2.22 25.16
N GLU A 199 12.11 -3.46 24.73
CA GLU A 199 12.59 -3.81 23.39
C GLU A 199 11.58 -3.40 22.30
N VAL A 200 10.29 -3.57 22.58
CA VAL A 200 9.20 -3.18 21.66
C VAL A 200 9.08 -1.67 21.59
N ILE A 201 9.20 -0.96 22.72
CA ILE A 201 9.23 0.51 22.74
C ILE A 201 10.41 1.05 21.96
N ALA A 202 11.61 0.53 22.19
CA ALA A 202 12.82 0.93 21.45
C ALA A 202 12.65 0.69 19.95
N PHE A 203 12.13 -0.48 19.55
CA PHE A 203 11.82 -0.78 18.16
C PHE A 203 10.82 0.20 17.54
N LEU A 204 9.72 0.49 18.24
CA LEU A 204 8.71 1.45 17.77
C LEU A 204 9.27 2.88 17.67
N LEU A 205 10.10 3.31 18.61
CA LEU A 205 10.76 4.62 18.57
C LEU A 205 11.69 4.76 17.36
N VAL A 206 12.54 3.75 17.12
CA VAL A 206 13.41 3.73 15.93
C VAL A 206 12.58 3.78 14.66
N TYR A 207 11.50 3.00 14.58
CA TYR A 207 10.61 3.00 13.42
C TYR A 207 9.91 4.35 13.22
N ILE A 208 9.46 5.02 14.29
CA ILE A 208 8.88 6.37 14.23
C ILE A 208 9.91 7.36 13.66
N LEU A 209 11.15 7.33 14.14
CA LEU A 209 12.21 8.22 13.66
C LEU A 209 12.51 7.97 12.16
N ILE A 210 12.58 6.71 11.74
CA ILE A 210 12.76 6.35 10.33
C ILE A 210 11.60 6.90 9.49
N GLN A 211 10.35 6.70 9.94
CA GLN A 211 9.18 7.16 9.19
C GLN A 211 9.07 8.68 9.16
N PHE A 212 9.46 9.36 10.23
CA PHE A 212 9.53 10.81 10.26
C PHE A 212 10.54 11.35 9.24
N ALA A 213 11.71 10.71 9.11
CA ALA A 213 12.71 11.06 8.11
C ALA A 213 12.25 10.77 6.67
N HIS A 214 11.50 9.68 6.46
CA HIS A 214 11.03 9.29 5.12
C HIS A 214 9.75 10.00 4.67
N ALA A 215 8.93 10.53 5.58
CA ALA A 215 7.66 11.15 5.22
C ALA A 215 7.81 12.31 4.21
N PRO A 216 8.75 13.27 4.38
CA PRO A 216 8.98 14.30 3.37
C PRO A 216 9.46 13.73 2.04
N TYR A 217 10.28 12.67 2.07
CA TYR A 217 10.72 11.97 0.87
C TYR A 217 9.52 11.40 0.09
N TYR A 218 8.64 10.65 0.74
CA TYR A 218 7.47 10.07 0.06
C TYR A 218 6.52 11.12 -0.52
N VAL A 219 6.36 12.26 0.14
CA VAL A 219 5.43 13.31 -0.31
C VAL A 219 6.05 14.21 -1.39
N PHE A 220 7.28 14.66 -1.20
CA PHE A 220 7.86 15.75 -2.00
C PHE A 220 8.94 15.30 -3.00
N TYR A 221 9.43 14.06 -2.97
CA TYR A 221 10.52 13.62 -3.84
C TYR A 221 10.23 13.84 -5.34
N SER A 222 9.04 13.43 -5.81
CA SER A 222 8.67 13.63 -7.22
C SER A 222 8.46 15.11 -7.57
N ILE A 223 7.95 15.91 -6.63
CA ILE A 223 7.84 17.38 -6.80
C ILE A 223 9.24 18.01 -6.97
N TYR A 224 10.18 17.58 -6.14
CA TYR A 224 11.58 18.02 -6.19
C TYR A 224 12.25 17.66 -7.51
N LEU A 225 12.07 16.42 -8.00
CA LEU A 225 12.59 16.00 -9.30
C LEU A 225 11.99 16.82 -10.44
N LYS A 226 10.68 17.07 -10.43
CA LYS A 226 10.04 17.91 -11.46
C LYS A 226 10.57 19.34 -11.46
N GLN A 227 10.86 19.92 -10.29
CA GLN A 227 11.50 21.24 -10.16
C GLN A 227 12.92 21.28 -10.77
N HIS A 228 13.63 20.15 -10.77
CA HIS A 228 14.94 19.99 -11.40
C HIS A 228 14.83 19.49 -12.85
N LEU A 229 13.68 19.69 -13.49
CA LEU A 229 13.42 19.40 -14.92
C LEU A 229 13.54 17.91 -15.30
N TYR A 230 13.45 17.00 -14.33
CA TYR A 230 13.32 15.58 -14.64
C TYR A 230 11.94 15.26 -15.23
N SER A 231 11.91 14.35 -16.21
CA SER A 231 10.67 13.84 -16.79
C SER A 231 9.92 12.92 -15.80
N THR A 232 8.65 12.67 -16.06
CA THR A 232 7.83 11.75 -15.25
C THR A 232 8.23 10.29 -15.48
N THR A 233 8.77 9.94 -16.66
CA THR A 233 9.45 8.65 -16.89
C THR A 233 10.68 8.49 -15.99
N THR A 234 11.59 9.47 -15.98
CA THR A 234 12.81 9.37 -15.17
C THR A 234 12.47 9.33 -13.67
N THR A 235 11.47 10.11 -13.25
CA THR A 235 10.91 10.03 -11.89
C THR A 235 10.46 8.61 -11.57
N GLY A 236 9.72 7.96 -12.47
CA GLY A 236 9.24 6.59 -12.26
C GLY A 236 10.36 5.54 -12.24
N LEU A 237 11.40 5.70 -13.05
CA LEU A 237 12.59 4.85 -13.03
C LEU A 237 13.35 4.97 -11.71
N LEU A 238 13.49 6.18 -11.16
CA LEU A 238 14.14 6.42 -9.87
C LEU A 238 13.35 5.79 -8.70
N TRP A 239 12.02 5.89 -8.72
CA TRP A 239 11.17 5.14 -7.77
C TRP A 239 11.33 3.62 -7.93
N SER A 240 11.39 3.13 -9.17
CA SER A 240 11.59 1.70 -9.45
C SER A 240 12.93 1.19 -8.93
N LEU A 241 13.98 2.01 -8.95
CA LEU A 241 15.29 1.63 -8.44
C LEU A 241 15.23 1.22 -6.96
N GLY A 242 14.44 1.93 -6.14
CA GLY A 242 14.23 1.58 -4.74
C GLY A 242 13.57 0.19 -4.58
N VAL A 243 12.55 -0.10 -5.38
CA VAL A 243 11.88 -1.41 -5.37
C VAL A 243 12.79 -2.52 -5.90
N ILE A 244 13.60 -2.26 -6.93
CA ILE A 244 14.57 -3.23 -7.45
C ILE A 244 15.62 -3.54 -6.37
N ALA A 245 16.12 -2.53 -5.66
CA ALA A 245 17.04 -2.72 -4.54
C ALA A 245 16.41 -3.54 -3.41
N GLU A 246 15.14 -3.30 -3.08
CA GLU A 246 14.37 -4.08 -2.11
C GLU A 246 14.25 -5.56 -2.55
N ILE A 247 13.90 -5.82 -3.81
CA ILE A 247 13.83 -7.18 -4.36
C ILE A 247 15.20 -7.87 -4.25
N ALA A 248 16.27 -7.19 -4.64
CA ALA A 248 17.63 -7.73 -4.53
C ALA A 248 17.96 -8.09 -3.08
N LEU A 249 17.69 -7.19 -2.12
CA LEU A 249 17.89 -7.45 -0.70
C LEU A 249 17.11 -8.70 -0.24
N PHE A 250 15.84 -8.84 -0.62
CA PHE A 250 15.04 -10.00 -0.27
C PHE A 250 15.56 -11.32 -0.86
N LEU A 251 16.07 -11.30 -2.10
CA LEU A 251 16.68 -12.47 -2.73
C LEU A 251 17.94 -12.92 -1.97
N PHE A 252 18.75 -11.97 -1.49
CA PHE A 252 19.98 -12.27 -0.74
C PHE A 252 19.77 -12.40 0.78
N MET A 253 18.58 -12.10 1.30
CA MET A 253 18.28 -12.08 2.74
C MET A 253 18.64 -13.40 3.42
N LYS A 254 18.31 -14.55 2.82
CA LYS A 254 18.64 -15.87 3.40
C LYS A 254 20.15 -16.07 3.53
N ALA A 255 20.96 -15.56 2.60
CA ALA A 255 22.40 -15.63 2.67
C ALA A 255 22.96 -14.64 3.70
N LEU A 256 22.38 -13.44 3.77
CA LEU A 256 22.76 -12.39 4.72
C LEU A 256 22.53 -12.84 6.17
N LEU A 257 21.36 -13.43 6.45
CA LEU A 257 20.98 -13.91 7.79
C LEU A 257 21.76 -15.14 8.26
N LYS A 258 22.48 -15.84 7.36
CA LYS A 258 23.44 -16.87 7.76
C LYS A 258 24.73 -16.27 8.35
N ARG A 259 25.07 -15.03 7.98
CA ARG A 259 26.32 -14.36 8.38
C ARG A 259 26.10 -13.28 9.44
N TYR A 260 24.96 -12.61 9.41
CA TYR A 260 24.62 -11.51 10.30
C TYR A 260 23.34 -11.82 11.07
N SER A 261 23.35 -11.61 12.38
CA SER A 261 22.13 -11.69 13.18
C SER A 261 21.23 -10.49 12.88
N LEU A 262 19.91 -10.65 12.98
CA LEU A 262 18.95 -9.53 12.82
C LEU A 262 19.27 -8.37 13.76
N ARG A 263 19.72 -8.69 14.99
CA ARG A 263 20.14 -7.68 15.97
C ARG A 263 21.36 -6.88 15.50
N GLY A 264 22.33 -7.53 14.86
CA GLY A 264 23.51 -6.84 14.31
C GLY A 264 23.27 -6.13 12.97
N ILE A 265 22.11 -6.31 12.35
CA ILE A 265 21.67 -5.50 11.20
C ILE A 265 20.91 -4.26 11.68
N LEU A 266 20.17 -4.38 12.79
CA LEU A 266 19.32 -3.32 13.34
C LEU A 266 20.06 -2.34 14.28
N LEU A 267 21.11 -2.79 14.97
CA LEU A 267 21.96 -2.01 15.87
C LEU A 267 23.29 -1.70 15.19
#